data_AF-A0A812UCG1-F1
#
_entry.id   AF-A0A812UCG1-F1
#
_cell.length_a   1.000
_cell.length_b   1.000
_cell.length_c   1.000
_cell.angle_alpha   90.00
_cell.angle_beta   90.00
_cell.angle_gamma   90.00
#
_symmetry.space_group_name_H-M   'P 1'
#
loop_
_entity.id
_entity.type
_entity.pdbx_description
1 polymer ?
#
loop_
_entity_poly.entity_id
_entity_poly.type
_entity_poly.pdbx_seq_one_letter_code
_entity_poly.pdbx_strand_id
1 'polypeptide(L)'
;MAVSAPGTKDLPEVEQPQLRRRGSSFPPPESGFLQVDSDDETQSEDSGYPESAKDAAKTQPAVVHVSDMDGGMVWHAKVFTDDYRHPRDCDKEGNVKPRRPMPVIRASDLLSQLTKQGDCWILPGPLNDWPSLVNLQLRSITMKPRGILPMMTEVKRIWKEGDELPKELPGRCRATFLAPSWMKKGWSPDSPGFLWWFTPQACQSAEGPGRCSFGELLVPLAMAQYADVTAVRAHAIAHRYPVESETLRDQQTWHVAVPSSTACAFCARQWFLTYLEELTYSCWSQVALEWSHGQFLTLVELAWLNGIGGYGGKSNWVKDKLEKMPEIYRAMTGSMCGSWNSSMGEIRMIDMPIKTKDELQRYLNRYSEGGELAASDLRFKAPVLYASAEVRLRLRAPGHIAGYLLNYINAVPEYETLRKNCQTFGTDLFTFLTGRKDVKPFTSIVQPFYSSRTDAFLYA
;
A
#
# COMPACT_ATOMS: atom_id res chain seq x y z
N MET A 1 -23.06 49.57 -2.58
CA MET A 1 -23.34 48.78 -1.36
C MET A 1 -22.34 47.64 -1.34
N ALA A 2 -21.36 47.68 -0.44
CA ALA A 2 -20.37 46.61 -0.30
C ALA A 2 -21.04 45.45 0.44
N VAL A 3 -21.19 44.31 -0.24
CA VAL A 3 -21.71 43.08 0.35
C VAL A 3 -20.56 42.46 1.15
N SER A 4 -20.66 42.50 2.47
CA SER A 4 -19.69 41.87 3.38
C SER A 4 -19.68 40.36 3.16
N ALA A 5 -18.50 39.80 2.89
CA ALA A 5 -18.33 38.36 2.81
C ALA A 5 -18.74 37.67 4.13
N PRO A 6 -19.45 36.53 4.08
CA PRO A 6 -19.86 35.81 5.28
C PRO A 6 -18.62 35.32 6.06
N GLY A 7 -18.58 35.63 7.35
CA GLY A 7 -17.48 35.27 8.24
C GLY A 7 -17.30 33.76 8.34
N THR A 8 -16.08 33.29 8.10
CA THR A 8 -15.68 31.90 8.36
C THR A 8 -15.74 31.65 9.86
N LYS A 9 -16.67 30.80 10.32
CA LYS A 9 -16.64 30.29 11.70
C LYS A 9 -15.40 29.42 11.84
N ASP A 10 -14.48 29.83 12.70
CA ASP A 10 -13.32 29.02 13.06
C ASP A 10 -13.79 27.67 13.60
N LEU A 11 -13.14 26.60 13.12
CA LEU A 11 -13.37 25.26 13.66
C LEU A 11 -12.93 25.24 15.13
N PRO A 12 -13.62 24.49 16.01
CA PRO A 12 -13.17 24.33 17.37
C PRO A 12 -11.72 23.83 17.36
N GLU A 13 -10.86 24.47 18.15
CA GLU A 13 -9.48 24.06 18.32
C GLU A 13 -9.49 22.62 18.84
N VAL A 14 -9.08 21.67 17.99
CA VAL A 14 -8.99 20.26 18.38
C VAL A 14 -7.76 20.14 19.26
N GLU A 15 -7.99 19.95 20.56
CA GLU A 15 -6.92 19.79 21.54
C GLU A 15 -6.05 18.58 21.16
N GLN A 16 -4.82 18.84 20.71
CA GLN A 16 -3.88 17.78 20.35
C GLN A 16 -3.37 17.10 21.62
N PRO A 17 -3.26 15.76 21.65
CA PRO A 17 -2.70 15.06 22.81
C PRO A 17 -1.24 15.48 23.04
N GLN A 18 -0.99 16.21 24.12
CA GLN A 18 0.34 16.69 24.48
C GLN A 18 1.17 15.59 25.16
N LEU A 19 2.30 15.22 24.54
CA LEU A 19 3.28 14.28 25.10
C LEU A 19 4.37 15.04 25.89
N ARG A 20 4.51 14.74 27.18
CA ARG A 20 5.61 15.25 28.02
C ARG A 20 6.93 14.54 27.67
N ARG A 21 7.89 15.26 27.07
CA ARG A 21 9.23 14.75 26.77
C ARG A 21 10.17 14.87 27.97
N ARG A 22 10.88 13.78 28.33
CA ARG A 22 12.12 13.82 29.11
C ARG A 22 13.31 13.72 28.15
N GLY A 23 14.25 14.66 28.22
CA GLY A 23 15.35 14.79 27.27
C GLY A 23 16.60 13.99 27.63
N SER A 24 17.18 13.29 26.66
CA SER A 24 18.60 12.93 26.61
C SER A 24 19.05 12.76 25.14
N SER A 25 20.28 13.14 24.85
CA SER A 25 20.89 13.19 23.51
C SER A 25 21.83 12.01 23.26
N PHE A 26 21.81 11.41 22.06
CA PHE A 26 22.79 10.39 21.61
C PHE A 26 22.97 10.37 20.07
N PRO A 27 24.08 9.79 19.56
CA PRO A 27 24.63 9.91 18.20
C PRO A 27 24.08 8.82 17.22
N PRO A 28 24.46 8.81 15.92
CA PRO A 28 23.71 8.11 14.86
C PRO A 28 24.14 6.62 14.66
N PRO A 29 23.28 5.77 14.04
CA PRO A 29 23.53 4.34 13.87
C PRO A 29 23.93 3.87 12.44
N GLU A 30 24.62 2.73 12.38
CA GLU A 30 24.90 1.90 11.18
C GLU A 30 23.80 0.84 10.97
N SER A 31 23.58 0.42 9.72
CA SER A 31 22.46 -0.40 9.23
C SER A 31 22.80 -1.88 8.99
N GLY A 32 21.86 -2.81 9.26
CA GLY A 32 21.88 -4.14 8.63
C GLY A 32 20.94 -5.22 9.20
N PHE A 33 19.91 -5.58 8.43
CA PHE A 33 19.29 -6.91 8.26
C PHE A 33 18.85 -7.74 9.48
N LEU A 34 17.60 -7.55 9.93
CA LEU A 34 16.76 -8.61 10.52
C LEU A 34 15.29 -8.34 10.20
N GLN A 35 14.74 -8.99 9.15
CA GLN A 35 13.29 -9.19 9.08
C GLN A 35 12.96 -10.40 9.96
N VAL A 36 12.31 -10.14 11.09
CA VAL A 36 11.74 -11.16 11.96
C VAL A 36 10.41 -11.58 11.31
N ASP A 37 10.34 -12.83 10.84
CA ASP A 37 9.08 -13.43 10.39
C ASP A 37 8.13 -13.45 11.60
N SER A 38 7.08 -12.61 11.59
CA SER A 38 6.08 -12.61 12.66
C SER A 38 5.03 -13.71 12.39
N ASP A 39 4.76 -14.54 13.40
CA ASP A 39 4.20 -15.89 13.24
C ASP A 39 2.68 -16.02 13.41
N ASP A 40 1.94 -14.92 13.56
CA ASP A 40 0.53 -14.98 14.00
C ASP A 40 -0.44 -14.32 12.99
N GLU A 41 -0.51 -14.86 11.77
CA GLU A 41 -1.65 -14.53 10.91
C GLU A 41 -2.89 -15.23 11.45
N THR A 42 -3.80 -14.46 12.06
CA THR A 42 -5.17 -14.92 12.33
C THR A 42 -5.72 -15.52 11.05
N GLN A 43 -6.30 -16.72 11.18
CA GLN A 43 -6.88 -17.48 10.08
C GLN A 43 -7.98 -16.64 9.43
N SER A 44 -7.62 -15.76 8.49
CA SER A 44 -8.60 -15.18 7.59
C SER A 44 -9.13 -16.35 6.79
N GLU A 45 -10.32 -16.80 7.19
CA GLU A 45 -11.02 -17.93 6.59
C GLU A 45 -10.95 -17.81 5.08
N ASP A 46 -10.45 -18.88 4.46
CA ASP A 46 -10.54 -19.22 3.05
C ASP A 46 -11.13 -18.10 2.18
N SER A 47 -10.34 -17.03 1.97
CA SER A 47 -10.75 -15.92 1.14
C SER A 47 -10.64 -16.41 -0.30
N GLY A 48 -11.63 -17.20 -0.70
CA GLY A 48 -11.61 -17.91 -1.97
C GLY A 48 -11.47 -16.90 -3.08
N TYR A 49 -10.25 -16.70 -3.57
CA TYR A 49 -10.05 -15.84 -4.71
C TYR A 49 -10.83 -16.45 -5.88
N PRO A 50 -11.68 -15.67 -6.57
CA PRO A 50 -12.53 -16.22 -7.62
C PRO A 50 -11.65 -16.87 -8.70
N GLU A 51 -11.98 -18.10 -9.07
CA GLU A 51 -11.23 -18.88 -10.06
C GLU A 51 -11.14 -18.19 -11.42
N SER A 52 -12.05 -17.25 -11.71
CA SER A 52 -12.04 -16.44 -12.94
C SER A 52 -10.74 -15.66 -13.14
N ALA A 53 -9.96 -15.40 -12.07
CA ALA A 53 -8.63 -14.81 -12.20
C ALA A 53 -7.59 -15.77 -12.84
N LYS A 54 -7.81 -17.10 -12.78
CA LYS A 54 -6.93 -18.09 -13.43
C LYS A 54 -7.02 -18.00 -14.97
N ASP A 55 -8.14 -17.54 -15.51
CA ASP A 55 -8.30 -17.42 -16.97
C ASP A 55 -7.61 -16.19 -17.55
N ALA A 56 -7.49 -15.10 -16.78
CA ALA A 56 -6.74 -13.91 -17.21
C ALA A 56 -5.23 -14.20 -17.39
N ALA A 57 -4.70 -15.22 -16.70
CA ALA A 57 -3.30 -15.64 -16.78
C ALA A 57 -2.95 -16.43 -18.06
N LYS A 58 -3.93 -16.76 -18.92
CA LYS A 58 -3.69 -17.53 -20.16
C LYS A 58 -3.20 -16.69 -21.34
N THR A 59 -3.23 -15.36 -21.24
CA THR A 59 -2.61 -14.51 -22.27
C THR A 59 -1.10 -14.70 -22.15
N GLN A 60 -0.47 -15.30 -23.16
CA GLN A 60 0.99 -15.49 -23.15
C GLN A 60 1.65 -14.12 -22.91
N PRO A 61 2.49 -14.00 -21.87
CA PRO A 61 3.14 -12.72 -21.60
C PRO A 61 3.99 -12.32 -22.81
N ALA A 62 4.04 -11.00 -23.08
CA ALA A 62 4.96 -10.46 -24.06
C ALA A 62 6.38 -10.97 -23.78
N VAL A 63 7.13 -11.29 -24.84
CA VAL A 63 8.53 -11.74 -24.73
C VAL A 63 9.30 -10.65 -23.99
N VAL A 64 9.78 -10.96 -22.79
CA VAL A 64 10.59 -10.02 -22.00
C VAL A 64 12.03 -10.11 -22.46
N HIS A 65 12.62 -8.99 -22.83
CA HIS A 65 14.03 -8.96 -23.19
C HIS A 65 14.87 -8.92 -21.91
N VAL A 66 16.00 -9.63 -21.89
CA VAL A 66 16.90 -9.67 -20.71
C VAL A 66 17.36 -8.27 -20.29
N SER A 67 17.53 -7.37 -21.27
CA SER A 67 17.84 -5.94 -21.04
C SER A 67 16.78 -5.22 -20.21
N ASP A 68 15.54 -5.71 -20.19
CA ASP A 68 14.45 -5.08 -19.44
C ASP A 68 14.55 -5.34 -17.94
N MET A 69 15.43 -6.25 -17.50
CA MET A 69 15.56 -6.64 -16.07
C MET A 69 16.52 -5.74 -15.29
N ASP A 70 17.37 -4.96 -15.96
CA ASP A 70 18.40 -4.15 -15.29
C ASP A 70 17.79 -3.10 -14.35
N GLY A 71 18.10 -3.21 -13.06
CA GLY A 71 17.55 -2.32 -12.02
C GLY A 71 16.13 -2.67 -11.56
N GLY A 72 15.66 -3.87 -11.91
CA GLY A 72 14.41 -4.47 -11.47
C GLY A 72 14.17 -4.52 -9.96
N MET A 73 12.91 -4.75 -9.58
CA MET A 73 12.54 -4.97 -8.17
C MET A 73 12.93 -6.39 -7.74
N VAL A 74 13.57 -6.52 -6.59
CA VAL A 74 13.94 -7.82 -6.02
C VAL A 74 12.76 -8.41 -5.26
N TRP A 75 12.39 -9.64 -5.60
CA TRP A 75 11.37 -10.41 -4.91
C TRP A 75 11.97 -11.66 -4.28
N HIS A 76 11.47 -12.04 -3.11
CA HIS A 76 11.84 -13.28 -2.44
C HIS A 76 10.65 -14.23 -2.41
N ALA A 77 10.90 -15.52 -2.59
CA ALA A 77 9.89 -16.57 -2.42
C ALA A 77 10.42 -17.69 -1.53
N LYS A 78 9.56 -18.24 -0.68
CA LYS A 78 9.83 -19.49 0.03
C LYS A 78 9.66 -20.64 -0.95
N VAL A 79 10.66 -21.51 -1.00
CA VAL A 79 10.63 -22.72 -1.83
C VAL A 79 10.53 -23.92 -0.91
N PHE A 80 9.40 -24.63 -1.03
CA PHE A 80 9.11 -25.82 -0.23
C PHE A 80 9.26 -27.09 -1.06
N THR A 81 9.65 -28.17 -0.40
CA THR A 81 9.60 -29.51 -0.99
C THR A 81 8.16 -29.90 -1.28
N ASP A 82 7.95 -30.85 -2.18
CA ASP A 82 6.61 -31.24 -2.62
C ASP A 82 5.80 -31.93 -1.52
N ASP A 83 6.48 -32.52 -0.53
CA ASP A 83 5.90 -33.17 0.65
C ASP A 83 5.59 -32.20 1.81
N TYR A 84 6.02 -30.93 1.74
CA TYR A 84 5.81 -29.98 2.82
C TYR A 84 4.32 -29.72 3.05
N ARG A 85 3.83 -29.95 4.27
CA ARG A 85 2.44 -29.68 4.67
C ARG A 85 2.45 -28.93 5.98
N HIS A 86 2.04 -27.67 5.94
CA HIS A 86 1.89 -26.85 7.14
C HIS A 86 0.62 -26.00 7.04
N PRO A 87 -0.31 -26.04 8.01
CA PRO A 87 -1.60 -25.34 7.92
C PRO A 87 -1.51 -23.83 7.70
N ARG A 88 -0.38 -23.20 8.05
CA ARG A 88 -0.12 -21.78 7.77
C ARG A 88 -0.03 -21.50 6.27
N ASP A 89 0.75 -22.30 5.55
CA ASP A 89 1.14 -22.05 4.16
C ASP A 89 0.44 -22.97 3.17
N CYS A 90 -0.24 -24.02 3.64
CA CYS A 90 -0.97 -24.98 2.83
C CYS A 90 -2.45 -25.06 3.22
N ASP A 91 -3.31 -25.34 2.25
CA ASP A 91 -4.73 -25.64 2.48
C ASP A 91 -4.92 -27.04 3.11
N LYS A 92 -6.18 -27.49 3.26
CA LYS A 92 -6.49 -28.78 3.90
C LYS A 92 -6.06 -29.97 3.02
N GLU A 93 -6.01 -29.77 1.71
CA GLU A 93 -5.59 -30.69 0.68
C GLU A 93 -4.05 -30.75 0.56
N GLY A 94 -3.36 -29.79 1.19
CA GLY A 94 -1.93 -29.59 1.21
C GLY A 94 -1.35 -28.91 -0.01
N ASN A 95 -2.16 -28.22 -0.83
CA ASN A 95 -1.65 -27.29 -1.83
C ASN A 95 -1.15 -26.02 -1.15
N VAL A 96 -0.20 -25.33 -1.77
CA VAL A 96 0.26 -24.02 -1.27
C VAL A 96 -0.89 -23.02 -1.38
N LYS A 97 -1.17 -22.29 -0.29
CA LYS A 97 -2.18 -21.23 -0.32
C LYS A 97 -1.76 -20.15 -1.33
N PRO A 98 -2.67 -19.69 -2.19
CA PRO A 98 -2.36 -18.65 -3.17
C PRO A 98 -2.10 -17.31 -2.48
N ARG A 99 -1.38 -16.43 -3.17
CA ARG A 99 -1.28 -14.99 -2.88
C ARG A 99 -0.83 -14.69 -1.44
N ARG A 100 0.21 -15.38 -0.98
CA ARG A 100 0.83 -15.10 0.31
C ARG A 100 1.66 -13.82 0.21
N PRO A 101 1.68 -12.97 1.26
CA PRO A 101 2.47 -11.74 1.25
C PRO A 101 3.95 -11.99 0.96
N MET A 102 4.50 -13.05 1.57
CA MET A 102 5.75 -13.68 1.14
C MET A 102 5.39 -14.84 0.19
N PRO A 103 5.59 -14.70 -1.13
CA PRO A 103 5.22 -15.73 -2.07
C PRO A 103 5.83 -17.09 -1.75
N VAL A 104 5.07 -18.15 -2.02
CA VAL A 104 5.48 -19.53 -1.78
C VAL A 104 5.33 -20.34 -3.08
N ILE A 105 6.31 -21.18 -3.38
CA ILE A 105 6.28 -22.08 -4.54
C ILE A 105 6.83 -23.46 -4.16
N ARG A 106 6.29 -24.52 -4.77
CA ARG A 106 6.87 -25.87 -4.64
C ARG A 106 8.17 -25.97 -5.44
N ALA A 107 9.08 -26.85 -5.00
CA ALA A 107 10.34 -27.07 -5.69
C ALA A 107 10.12 -27.60 -7.11
N SER A 108 9.23 -28.60 -7.27
CA SER A 108 8.87 -29.13 -8.59
C SER A 108 8.24 -28.07 -9.50
N ASP A 109 7.30 -27.28 -8.98
CA ASP A 109 6.66 -26.18 -9.72
C ASP A 109 7.69 -25.14 -10.16
N LEU A 110 8.58 -24.72 -9.26
CA LEU A 110 9.64 -23.77 -9.60
C LEU A 110 10.53 -24.30 -10.73
N LEU A 111 11.09 -25.50 -10.57
CA LEU A 111 12.04 -26.05 -11.53
C LEU A 111 11.38 -26.34 -12.90
N SER A 112 10.12 -26.79 -12.91
CA SER A 112 9.40 -27.12 -14.14
C SER A 112 8.88 -25.90 -14.90
N GLN A 113 8.58 -24.80 -14.21
CA GLN A 113 8.08 -23.56 -14.84
C GLN A 113 9.20 -22.64 -15.33
N LEU A 114 10.43 -22.81 -14.85
CA LEU A 114 11.56 -22.00 -15.29
C LEU A 114 11.91 -22.30 -16.75
N THR A 115 12.01 -21.25 -17.55
CA THR A 115 12.42 -21.30 -18.96
C THR A 115 13.78 -20.66 -19.11
N LYS A 116 14.69 -21.32 -19.83
CA LYS A 116 16.01 -20.76 -20.12
C LYS A 116 15.91 -19.82 -21.31
N GLN A 117 16.30 -18.55 -21.14
CA GLN A 117 16.35 -17.53 -22.18
C GLN A 117 17.76 -16.93 -22.20
N GLY A 118 18.56 -17.33 -23.20
CA GLY A 118 20.00 -17.05 -23.19
C GLY A 118 20.67 -17.70 -21.96
N ASP A 119 21.37 -16.88 -21.16
CA ASP A 119 22.03 -17.32 -19.92
C ASP A 119 21.16 -17.15 -18.66
N CYS A 120 19.92 -16.68 -18.82
CA CYS A 120 19.01 -16.40 -17.73
C CYS A 120 17.92 -17.47 -17.58
N TRP A 121 17.47 -17.68 -16.34
CA TRP A 121 16.28 -18.50 -16.05
C TRP A 121 15.12 -17.59 -15.69
N ILE A 122 14.05 -17.65 -16.47
CA ILE A 122 12.86 -16.81 -16.33
C ILE A 122 11.68 -17.67 -15.87
N LEU A 123 10.99 -17.22 -14.83
CA LEU A 123 9.68 -17.71 -14.43
C LEU A 123 8.63 -16.86 -15.18
N PRO A 124 8.02 -17.37 -16.27
CA PRO A 124 7.11 -16.58 -17.10
C PRO A 124 5.75 -16.38 -16.41
N GLY A 125 5.28 -17.38 -15.66
CA GLY A 125 3.98 -17.39 -15.01
C GLY A 125 3.93 -16.64 -13.67
N PRO A 126 2.73 -16.51 -13.08
CA PRO A 126 2.53 -15.83 -11.82
C PRO A 126 3.15 -16.59 -10.65
N LEU A 127 4.02 -15.93 -9.89
CA LEU A 127 4.60 -16.48 -8.66
C LEU A 127 3.54 -16.51 -7.55
N ASN A 128 3.21 -17.71 -7.06
CA ASN A 128 2.20 -17.93 -6.01
C ASN A 128 0.83 -17.31 -6.33
N ASP A 129 0.39 -17.42 -7.58
CA ASP A 129 -0.88 -16.89 -8.09
C ASP A 129 -1.06 -15.37 -7.96
N TRP A 130 0.03 -14.61 -7.76
CA TRP A 130 0.03 -13.15 -7.85
C TRP A 130 0.07 -12.71 -9.32
N PRO A 131 -1.02 -12.14 -9.89
CA PRO A 131 -1.05 -11.79 -11.31
C PRO A 131 0.00 -10.77 -11.74
N SER A 132 0.50 -9.93 -10.81
CA SER A 132 1.56 -8.98 -11.11
C SER A 132 2.96 -9.61 -11.12
N LEU A 133 3.18 -10.73 -10.44
CA LEU A 133 4.51 -11.31 -10.25
C LEU A 133 4.84 -12.30 -11.37
N VAL A 134 4.96 -11.77 -12.59
CA VAL A 134 5.22 -12.53 -13.83
C VAL A 134 6.55 -12.13 -14.45
N ASN A 135 7.09 -12.97 -15.34
CA ASN A 135 8.35 -12.75 -16.03
C ASN A 135 9.51 -12.43 -15.09
N LEU A 136 9.68 -13.25 -14.06
CA LEU A 136 10.67 -13.03 -13.02
C LEU A 136 11.98 -13.76 -13.35
N GLN A 137 13.10 -13.05 -13.40
CA GLN A 137 14.42 -13.66 -13.56
C GLN A 137 14.91 -14.25 -12.24
N LEU A 138 15.19 -15.56 -12.20
CA LEU A 138 15.78 -16.20 -11.04
C LEU A 138 17.25 -15.78 -10.89
N ARG A 139 17.61 -15.19 -9.75
CA ARG A 139 18.97 -14.67 -9.47
C ARG A 139 19.77 -15.59 -8.54
N SER A 140 19.11 -16.16 -7.53
CA SER A 140 19.76 -17.11 -6.61
C SER A 140 18.75 -17.98 -5.88
N ILE A 141 19.22 -19.13 -5.42
CA ILE A 141 18.53 -19.98 -4.45
C ILE A 141 19.45 -20.14 -3.24
N THR A 142 18.94 -19.79 -2.06
CA THR A 142 19.68 -19.90 -0.80
C THR A 142 18.93 -20.77 0.19
N MET A 143 19.64 -21.40 1.12
CA MET A 143 19.08 -22.22 2.19
C MET A 143 19.66 -21.75 3.52
N LYS A 144 18.79 -21.64 4.54
CA LYS A 144 19.24 -21.46 5.92
C LYS A 144 19.28 -22.83 6.59
N PRO A 145 20.46 -23.45 6.78
CA PRO A 145 20.53 -24.76 7.42
C PRO A 145 20.01 -24.66 8.85
N ARG A 146 19.35 -25.72 9.33
CA ARG A 146 18.98 -25.84 10.76
C ARG A 146 20.25 -26.14 11.55
N GLY A 147 20.89 -25.11 12.09
CA GLY A 147 21.97 -25.26 13.05
C GLY A 147 21.45 -25.56 14.45
N ILE A 148 22.31 -26.13 15.30
CA ILE A 148 22.03 -26.36 16.73
C ILE A 148 21.84 -25.02 17.46
N LEU A 149 22.51 -23.96 17.00
CA LEU A 149 22.38 -22.60 17.53
C LEU A 149 21.88 -21.63 16.45
N PRO A 150 20.73 -20.96 16.65
CA PRO A 150 20.12 -20.05 15.66
C PRO A 150 21.02 -18.88 15.22
N MET A 151 21.98 -18.48 16.06
CA MET A 151 22.87 -17.33 15.79
C MET A 151 24.09 -17.66 14.92
N MET A 152 24.37 -18.95 14.65
CA MET A 152 25.56 -19.36 13.88
C MET A 152 25.25 -19.92 12.49
N THR A 153 23.97 -19.94 12.08
CA THR A 153 23.60 -20.50 10.78
C THR A 153 23.92 -19.52 9.65
N GLU A 154 25.03 -19.77 8.96
CA GLU A 154 25.37 -19.07 7.73
C GLU A 154 24.38 -19.46 6.61
N VAL A 155 23.93 -18.48 5.82
CA VAL A 155 23.05 -18.72 4.67
C VAL A 155 23.86 -19.39 3.57
N LYS A 156 23.56 -20.67 3.29
CA LYS A 156 24.22 -21.43 2.24
C LYS A 156 23.58 -21.09 0.89
N ARG A 157 24.38 -20.69 -0.08
CA ARG A 157 23.93 -20.52 -1.47
C ARG A 157 23.90 -21.89 -2.16
N ILE A 158 22.73 -22.28 -2.67
CA ILE A 158 22.51 -23.55 -3.38
C ILE A 158 22.74 -23.38 -4.87
N TRP A 159 22.29 -22.24 -5.41
CA TRP A 159 22.42 -21.90 -6.82
C TRP A 159 22.56 -20.38 -6.97
N LYS A 160 23.30 -19.95 -7.98
CA LYS A 160 23.33 -18.57 -8.49
C LYS A 160 23.25 -18.59 -10.00
N GLU A 161 22.84 -17.46 -10.56
CA GLU A 161 22.94 -17.18 -11.99
C GLU A 161 24.32 -17.55 -12.56
N GLY A 162 24.31 -18.19 -13.73
CA GLY A 162 25.48 -18.75 -14.40
C GLY A 162 25.77 -20.22 -14.06
N ASP A 163 25.28 -20.73 -12.92
CA ASP A 163 25.45 -22.14 -12.56
C ASP A 163 24.39 -23.04 -13.25
N GLU A 164 24.69 -24.33 -13.41
CA GLU A 164 23.69 -25.32 -13.82
C GLU A 164 22.59 -25.45 -12.75
N LEU A 165 21.33 -25.35 -13.18
CA LEU A 165 20.19 -25.42 -12.27
C LEU A 165 20.11 -26.84 -11.66
N PRO A 166 20.04 -26.99 -10.33
CA PRO A 166 19.97 -28.30 -9.70
C PRO A 166 18.67 -29.02 -10.08
N LYS A 167 18.76 -30.34 -10.26
CA LYS A 167 17.59 -31.20 -10.55
C LYS A 167 16.61 -31.31 -9.38
N GLU A 168 17.13 -31.17 -8.17
CA GLU A 168 16.38 -31.24 -6.92
C GLU A 168 16.83 -30.13 -5.98
N LEU A 169 15.88 -29.55 -5.25
CA LEU A 169 16.16 -28.52 -4.25
C LEU A 169 16.04 -29.09 -2.84
N PRO A 170 16.95 -28.75 -1.92
CA PRO A 170 16.82 -29.16 -0.54
C PRO A 170 15.63 -28.47 0.13
N GLY A 171 15.16 -29.03 1.24
CA GLY A 171 14.06 -28.44 2.02
C GLY A 171 14.37 -27.03 2.53
N ARG A 172 13.35 -26.16 2.53
CA ARG A 172 13.38 -24.78 3.07
C ARG A 172 14.40 -23.87 2.38
N CYS A 173 14.27 -23.79 1.06
CA CYS A 173 15.01 -22.81 0.27
C CYS A 173 14.29 -21.46 0.20
N ARG A 174 15.02 -20.44 -0.22
CA ARG A 174 14.53 -19.13 -0.61
C ARG A 174 15.03 -18.83 -2.01
N ALA A 175 14.12 -18.63 -2.95
CA ALA A 175 14.44 -18.11 -4.27
C ALA A 175 14.44 -16.58 -4.23
N THR A 176 15.40 -15.99 -4.93
CA THR A 176 15.46 -14.54 -5.16
C THR A 176 15.27 -14.28 -6.63
N PHE A 177 14.28 -13.46 -6.94
CA PHE A 177 13.89 -13.08 -8.29
C PHE A 177 14.17 -11.59 -8.53
N LEU A 178 14.41 -11.26 -9.79
CA LEU A 178 14.45 -9.89 -10.29
C LEU A 178 13.25 -9.72 -11.23
N ALA A 179 12.38 -8.78 -10.90
CA ALA A 179 11.28 -8.38 -11.75
C ALA A 179 11.75 -7.44 -12.86
N PRO A 180 10.98 -7.26 -13.94
CA PRO A 180 11.28 -6.25 -14.95
C PRO A 180 11.47 -4.85 -14.36
N SER A 181 12.40 -4.08 -14.92
CA SER A 181 12.77 -2.72 -14.48
C SER A 181 11.61 -1.74 -14.47
N TRP A 182 10.63 -1.91 -15.37
CA TRP A 182 9.41 -1.09 -15.39
C TRP A 182 8.57 -1.27 -14.12
N MET A 183 8.63 -2.43 -13.44
CA MET A 183 7.89 -2.65 -12.18
C MET A 183 8.38 -1.77 -11.04
N LYS A 184 9.56 -1.16 -11.15
CA LYS A 184 10.07 -0.15 -10.21
C LYS A 184 9.48 1.24 -10.50
N LYS A 185 8.93 1.45 -11.69
CA LYS A 185 8.40 2.73 -12.16
C LYS A 185 6.88 2.77 -12.18
N GLY A 186 6.19 1.64 -12.32
CA GLY A 186 4.73 1.58 -12.35
C GLY A 186 4.17 0.18 -12.54
N TRP A 187 2.86 0.07 -12.81
CA TRP A 187 2.18 -1.20 -13.06
C TRP A 187 2.14 -1.61 -14.54
N SER A 188 2.59 -0.75 -15.45
CA SER A 188 2.69 -1.08 -16.87
C SER A 188 3.87 -0.34 -17.49
N PRO A 189 4.58 -0.94 -18.47
CA PRO A 189 5.56 -0.20 -19.27
C PRO A 189 4.91 0.96 -20.05
N ASP A 190 3.65 0.81 -20.46
CA ASP A 190 2.93 1.80 -21.30
C ASP A 190 2.28 2.93 -20.48
N SER A 191 2.18 2.76 -19.16
CA SER A 191 1.62 3.75 -18.24
C SER A 191 2.37 3.66 -16.91
N PRO A 192 3.60 4.22 -16.83
CA PRO A 192 4.38 4.21 -15.61
C PRO A 192 3.73 5.13 -14.55
N GLY A 193 4.15 4.95 -13.30
CA GLY A 193 3.67 5.71 -12.15
C GLY A 193 2.84 4.86 -11.19
N PHE A 194 3.07 5.04 -9.90
CA PHE A 194 2.29 4.41 -8.82
C PHE A 194 1.14 5.30 -8.35
N LEU A 195 0.38 5.86 -9.30
CA LEU A 195 -0.88 6.57 -9.05
C LEU A 195 -2.02 5.82 -9.74
N TRP A 196 -3.11 5.55 -9.02
CA TRP A 196 -4.35 5.07 -9.64
C TRP A 196 -5.58 5.80 -9.13
N TRP A 197 -6.62 5.80 -9.97
CA TRP A 197 -7.90 6.43 -9.70
C TRP A 197 -9.04 5.46 -9.98
N PHE A 198 -9.77 5.11 -8.92
CA PHE A 198 -11.01 4.35 -8.98
C PHE A 198 -12.23 5.27 -8.94
N THR A 199 -13.07 5.16 -9.97
CA THR A 199 -14.36 5.84 -10.06
C THR A 199 -15.47 4.77 -10.08
N PRO A 200 -16.23 4.60 -8.98
CA PRO A 200 -17.26 3.56 -8.89
C PRO A 200 -18.44 3.88 -9.82
N GLN A 201 -19.22 2.85 -10.16
CA GLN A 201 -20.38 2.98 -11.04
C GLN A 201 -21.39 4.02 -10.55
N ALA A 202 -21.56 4.18 -9.24
CA ALA A 202 -22.45 5.19 -8.66
C ALA A 202 -22.07 6.64 -9.02
N CYS A 203 -20.84 6.87 -9.48
CA CYS A 203 -20.35 8.16 -9.95
C CYS A 203 -20.39 8.30 -11.49
N GLN A 204 -20.78 7.24 -12.22
CA GLN A 204 -20.85 7.22 -13.68
C GLN A 204 -22.29 6.98 -14.18
N SER A 205 -22.56 7.31 -15.44
CA SER A 205 -23.85 7.05 -16.08
C SER A 205 -24.05 5.55 -16.31
N ALA A 206 -24.78 4.88 -15.39
CA ALA A 206 -25.49 3.59 -15.44
C ALA A 206 -24.89 2.31 -16.09
N GLU A 207 -23.91 2.36 -17.00
CA GLU A 207 -23.50 1.20 -17.80
C GLU A 207 -22.05 0.79 -17.49
N GLY A 208 -21.88 -0.29 -16.72
CA GLY A 208 -20.60 -0.99 -16.54
C GLY A 208 -20.07 -1.04 -15.10
N PRO A 209 -19.09 -1.92 -14.81
CA PRO A 209 -18.37 -1.90 -13.54
C PRO A 209 -17.60 -0.59 -13.39
N GLY A 210 -17.33 -0.17 -12.16
CA GLY A 210 -16.45 0.95 -11.87
C GLY A 210 -15.11 0.84 -12.61
N ARG A 211 -14.48 1.99 -12.84
CA ARG A 211 -13.27 2.08 -13.65
C ARG A 211 -12.06 2.36 -12.77
N CYS A 212 -10.96 1.63 -13.00
CA CYS A 212 -9.66 1.94 -12.42
C CYS A 212 -8.70 2.39 -13.54
N SER A 213 -8.24 3.63 -13.47
CA SER A 213 -7.18 4.16 -14.35
C SER A 213 -5.89 4.28 -13.54
N PHE A 214 -4.73 4.18 -14.18
CA PHE A 214 -3.45 4.25 -13.46
C PHE A 214 -2.30 4.79 -14.32
N GLY A 215 -1.23 5.21 -13.66
CA GLY A 215 -0.02 5.72 -14.26
C GLY A 215 -0.22 7.03 -15.03
N GLU A 216 0.66 7.34 -15.96
CA GLU A 216 0.63 8.57 -16.76
C GLU A 216 -0.62 8.70 -17.65
N LEU A 217 -1.18 7.59 -18.16
CA LEU A 217 -2.39 7.61 -18.99
C LEU A 217 -3.62 8.13 -18.23
N LEU A 218 -3.60 8.11 -16.90
CA LEU A 218 -4.66 8.66 -16.06
C LEU A 218 -4.84 10.17 -16.26
N VAL A 219 -3.77 10.92 -16.54
CA VAL A 219 -3.83 12.38 -16.70
C VAL A 219 -4.71 12.81 -17.88
N PRO A 220 -4.44 12.39 -19.13
CA PRO A 220 -5.28 12.77 -20.26
C PRO A 220 -6.71 12.23 -20.13
N LEU A 221 -6.90 11.05 -19.52
CA LEU A 221 -8.24 10.50 -19.25
C LEU A 221 -9.04 11.38 -18.28
N ALA A 222 -8.41 11.81 -17.18
CA ALA A 222 -9.03 12.70 -16.21
C ALA A 222 -9.31 14.09 -16.77
N MET A 223 -8.46 14.60 -17.67
CA MET A 223 -8.73 15.86 -18.41
C MET A 223 -9.92 15.74 -19.35
N ALA A 224 -10.04 14.63 -20.08
CA ALA A 224 -11.14 14.42 -21.01
C ALA A 224 -12.49 14.25 -20.28
N GLN A 225 -12.52 13.49 -19.19
CA GLN A 225 -13.76 13.18 -18.48
C GLN A 225 -14.33 14.38 -17.70
N TYR A 226 -13.46 15.28 -17.24
CA TYR A 226 -13.82 16.33 -16.27
C TYR A 226 -13.18 17.69 -16.61
N ALA A 227 -13.17 18.06 -17.90
CA ALA A 227 -12.46 19.25 -18.40
C ALA A 227 -12.82 20.56 -17.67
N ASP A 228 -14.10 20.75 -17.34
CA ASP A 228 -14.63 21.97 -16.70
C ASP A 228 -14.75 21.87 -15.17
N VAL A 229 -14.29 20.76 -14.59
CA VAL A 229 -14.38 20.50 -13.15
C VAL A 229 -13.11 21.02 -12.48
N THR A 230 -13.28 21.67 -11.33
CA THR A 230 -12.15 22.17 -10.53
C THR A 230 -12.30 21.78 -9.08
N ALA A 231 -11.19 21.46 -8.42
CA ALA A 231 -11.18 21.25 -6.97
C ALA A 231 -11.44 22.59 -6.28
N VAL A 232 -12.43 22.65 -5.39
CA VAL A 232 -12.83 23.89 -4.70
C VAL A 232 -12.36 23.92 -3.25
N ARG A 233 -12.37 22.77 -2.58
CA ARG A 233 -11.94 22.63 -1.18
C ARG A 233 -11.16 21.35 -0.96
N ALA A 234 -10.25 21.40 0.00
CA ALA A 234 -9.52 20.24 0.50
C ALA A 234 -9.84 20.05 1.99
N HIS A 235 -9.92 18.80 2.42
CA HIS A 235 -10.22 18.39 3.78
C HIS A 235 -9.20 17.36 4.23
N ALA A 236 -8.41 17.68 5.26
CA ALA A 236 -7.50 16.73 5.86
C ALA A 236 -8.25 15.91 6.91
N ILE A 237 -8.19 14.59 6.76
CA ILE A 237 -8.84 13.61 7.62
C ILE A 237 -7.75 12.78 8.27
N ALA A 238 -7.96 12.40 9.52
CA ALA A 238 -7.18 11.39 10.21
C ALA A 238 -8.11 10.35 10.83
N HIS A 239 -7.77 9.07 10.78
CA HIS A 239 -8.53 8.02 11.48
C HIS A 239 -7.63 6.84 11.85
N ARG A 240 -8.17 5.91 12.64
CA ARG A 240 -7.61 4.57 12.90
C ARG A 240 -8.46 3.48 12.26
N TYR A 241 -7.91 2.26 12.18
CA TYR A 241 -8.70 1.08 11.87
C TYR A 241 -9.25 0.45 13.15
N PRO A 242 -10.48 -0.09 13.12
CA PRO A 242 -11.00 -0.87 14.23
C PRO A 242 -10.21 -2.18 14.37
N VAL A 243 -9.91 -2.56 15.61
CA VAL A 243 -9.34 -3.85 15.99
C VAL A 243 -10.22 -4.44 17.12
N GLU A 244 -10.33 -5.76 17.19
CA GLU A 244 -11.22 -6.42 18.17
C GLU A 244 -10.86 -6.08 19.62
N SER A 245 -9.57 -6.00 19.92
CA SER A 245 -9.05 -5.58 21.21
C SER A 245 -7.86 -4.66 21.01
N GLU A 246 -7.93 -3.44 21.53
CA GLU A 246 -6.76 -2.58 21.65
C GLU A 246 -6.01 -2.90 22.93
N THR A 247 -4.76 -3.30 22.81
CA THR A 247 -3.83 -3.31 23.93
C THR A 247 -3.52 -1.87 24.37
N LEU A 248 -3.00 -1.67 25.60
CA LEU A 248 -2.51 -0.34 26.03
C LEU A 248 -1.43 0.21 25.09
N ARG A 249 -0.69 -0.71 24.45
CA ARG A 249 0.20 -0.40 23.36
C ARG A 249 -0.62 0.23 22.25
N ASP A 250 -1.61 -0.45 21.67
CA ASP A 250 -2.49 0.04 20.56
C ASP A 250 -3.24 1.35 20.83
N GLN A 251 -3.38 1.73 22.10
CA GLN A 251 -3.93 3.04 22.50
C GLN A 251 -2.89 4.17 22.46
N GLN A 252 -1.61 3.84 22.66
CA GLN A 252 -0.46 4.77 22.63
C GLN A 252 0.25 4.77 21.27
N THR A 253 0.34 3.58 20.67
CA THR A 253 0.81 3.28 19.33
C THR A 253 -0.41 3.26 18.43
N TRP A 254 -0.47 4.14 17.47
CA TRP A 254 -1.48 4.00 16.44
C TRP A 254 -1.03 2.70 15.67
N HIS A 255 -1.79 1.59 15.48
CA HIS A 255 -1.41 0.40 14.63
C HIS A 255 -2.24 0.01 13.37
N VAL A 256 -1.60 -0.12 12.20
CA VAL A 256 -2.01 -1.13 11.22
C VAL A 256 -1.69 -2.48 11.83
N ALA A 257 -2.63 -3.41 11.73
CA ALA A 257 -2.42 -4.79 12.13
C ALA A 257 -1.22 -5.38 11.37
N VAL A 258 -0.07 -5.43 12.04
CA VAL A 258 0.97 -6.42 11.80
C VAL A 258 1.01 -7.25 13.08
N PRO A 259 0.69 -8.56 13.02
CA PRO A 259 0.69 -9.37 14.22
C PRO A 259 2.14 -9.66 14.61
N SER A 260 2.67 -8.96 15.61
CA SER A 260 3.96 -9.27 16.26
C SER A 260 3.76 -9.71 17.71
N SER A 261 3.35 -10.97 17.90
CA SER A 261 3.44 -11.66 19.19
C SER A 261 4.68 -12.56 19.21
N THR A 262 5.82 -12.04 19.68
CA THR A 262 6.79 -12.86 20.45
C THR A 262 7.81 -11.98 21.14
N ALA A 263 7.68 -11.88 22.47
CA ALA A 263 8.71 -11.33 23.34
C ALA A 263 9.88 -12.33 23.44
N CYS A 264 11.00 -12.02 22.77
CA CYS A 264 12.30 -12.57 23.14
C CYS A 264 13.06 -11.48 23.91
N ALA A 265 13.15 -11.65 25.22
CA ALA A 265 13.89 -10.77 26.10
C ALA A 265 15.40 -11.01 25.94
N PHE A 266 16.09 -10.29 25.05
CA PHE A 266 17.53 -10.01 25.16
C PHE A 266 18.00 -9.04 24.03
N CYS A 267 17.81 -7.72 24.21
CA CYS A 267 18.66 -6.62 23.70
C CYS A 267 17.95 -5.26 23.85
N ALA A 268 18.23 -4.51 24.92
CA ALA A 268 17.54 -3.27 25.28
C ALA A 268 17.74 -2.08 24.32
N ARG A 269 18.69 -2.15 23.36
CA ARG A 269 19.03 -1.04 22.45
C ARG A 269 18.34 -1.15 21.08
N GLN A 270 18.17 -2.37 20.55
CA GLN A 270 17.38 -2.62 19.34
C GLN A 270 15.88 -2.48 19.63
N TRP A 271 15.47 -2.86 20.85
CA TRP A 271 14.09 -2.76 21.32
C TRP A 271 13.51 -1.36 21.22
N PHE A 272 14.28 -0.28 21.47
CA PHE A 272 13.71 1.07 21.47
C PHE A 272 13.41 1.62 20.06
N LEU A 273 14.19 1.23 19.05
CA LEU A 273 13.91 1.61 17.66
C LEU A 273 12.77 0.80 17.07
N THR A 274 12.70 -0.51 17.35
CA THR A 274 11.53 -1.33 17.02
C THR A 274 10.28 -0.83 17.77
N TYR A 275 10.43 -0.37 19.02
CA TYR A 275 9.34 0.21 19.81
C TYR A 275 8.84 1.56 19.26
N LEU A 276 9.74 2.44 18.80
CA LEU A 276 9.36 3.71 18.17
C LEU A 276 8.78 3.53 16.76
N GLU A 277 9.29 2.58 15.98
CA GLU A 277 8.67 2.20 14.72
C GLU A 277 7.25 1.70 14.99
N GLU A 278 7.07 0.74 15.91
CA GLU A 278 5.77 0.17 16.30
C GLU A 278 4.78 1.19 16.90
N LEU A 279 5.21 2.42 17.27
CA LEU A 279 4.35 3.50 17.79
C LEU A 279 3.60 4.34 16.75
N THR A 280 3.91 4.21 15.46
CA THR A 280 3.45 5.17 14.42
C THR A 280 2.45 4.64 13.40
N TYR A 281 1.99 3.41 13.56
CA TYR A 281 1.33 2.59 12.55
C TYR A 281 -0.19 2.77 12.22
N SER A 282 -1.10 3.44 12.97
CA SER A 282 -2.57 3.47 12.65
C SER A 282 -3.14 4.83 12.38
N CYS A 283 -2.38 5.90 12.44
CA CYS A 283 -2.97 7.15 12.02
C CYS A 283 -2.84 7.21 10.52
N TRP A 284 -3.97 6.94 9.86
CA TRP A 284 -4.13 7.13 8.44
C TRP A 284 -4.61 8.54 8.23
N SER A 285 -3.84 9.33 7.49
CA SER A 285 -4.31 10.63 7.02
C SER A 285 -4.53 10.63 5.52
N GLN A 286 -5.59 11.29 5.10
CA GLN A 286 -5.97 11.46 3.71
C GLN A 286 -6.40 12.90 3.46
N VAL A 287 -6.40 13.29 2.19
CA VAL A 287 -7.00 14.54 1.73
C VAL A 287 -8.21 14.22 0.88
N ALA A 288 -9.36 14.73 1.29
CA ALA A 288 -10.61 14.68 0.55
C ALA A 288 -10.79 15.97 -0.28
N LEU A 289 -11.10 15.83 -1.57
CA LEU A 289 -11.25 16.95 -2.52
C LEU A 289 -12.69 17.15 -2.94
N GLU A 290 -13.27 18.29 -2.58
CA GLU A 290 -14.56 18.72 -3.11
C GLU A 290 -14.38 19.33 -4.50
N TRP A 291 -15.25 18.97 -5.43
CA TRP A 291 -15.22 19.43 -6.82
C TRP A 291 -16.35 20.41 -7.13
N SER A 292 -16.12 21.33 -8.06
CA SER A 292 -17.08 22.37 -8.46
C SER A 292 -18.42 21.85 -8.98
N HIS A 293 -18.48 20.61 -9.48
CA HIS A 293 -19.71 19.98 -9.95
C HIS A 293 -20.61 19.44 -8.82
N GLY A 294 -20.09 19.29 -7.59
CA GLY A 294 -20.85 18.76 -6.46
C GLY A 294 -21.46 17.35 -6.62
N GLN A 295 -20.95 16.51 -7.52
CA GLN A 295 -21.47 15.15 -7.74
C GLN A 295 -20.87 14.11 -6.79
N PHE A 296 -19.58 14.24 -6.49
CA PHE A 296 -18.80 13.36 -5.63
C PHE A 296 -17.61 14.12 -5.04
N LEU A 297 -16.88 13.44 -4.15
CA LEU A 297 -15.63 13.87 -3.54
C LEU A 297 -14.58 12.82 -3.85
N THR A 298 -13.36 13.24 -4.16
CA THR A 298 -12.25 12.30 -4.36
C THR A 298 -11.40 12.25 -3.11
N LEU A 299 -11.27 11.07 -2.52
CA LEU A 299 -10.30 10.82 -1.46
C LEU A 299 -8.94 10.54 -2.09
N VAL A 300 -7.90 11.20 -1.58
CA VAL A 300 -6.51 11.02 -1.99
C VAL A 300 -5.68 10.55 -0.80
N GLU A 301 -5.03 9.39 -0.94
CA GLU A 301 -4.17 8.81 0.11
C GLU A 301 -2.88 8.22 -0.45
N LEU A 302 -1.81 8.26 0.35
CA LEU A 302 -0.59 7.49 0.12
C LEU A 302 -0.69 6.21 0.95
N ALA A 303 -0.31 5.09 0.37
CA ALA A 303 -0.29 3.79 1.03
C ALA A 303 0.88 2.94 0.55
N TRP A 304 1.05 1.74 1.10
CA TRP A 304 1.98 0.76 0.55
C TRP A 304 1.60 0.35 -0.86
N LEU A 305 2.61 0.21 -1.71
CA LEU A 305 2.46 -0.27 -3.07
C LEU A 305 1.77 -1.64 -3.09
N ASN A 306 0.76 -1.78 -3.95
CA ASN A 306 -0.16 -2.91 -4.05
C ASN A 306 -0.94 -3.21 -2.77
N GLY A 307 -1.07 -2.26 -1.84
CA GLY A 307 -1.75 -2.52 -0.56
C GLY A 307 -3.22 -2.92 -0.75
N ILE A 308 -3.97 -2.26 -1.65
CA ILE A 308 -5.36 -2.66 -1.95
C ILE A 308 -5.42 -3.90 -2.84
N GLY A 309 -4.59 -3.98 -3.88
CA GLY A 309 -4.55 -5.15 -4.77
C GLY A 309 -4.18 -6.45 -4.04
N GLY A 310 -3.19 -6.37 -3.16
CA GLY A 310 -2.75 -7.46 -2.28
C GLY A 310 -3.76 -7.84 -1.20
N TYR A 311 -4.62 -6.90 -0.82
CA TYR A 311 -5.69 -7.13 0.15
C TYR A 311 -7.05 -7.44 -0.52
N GLY A 312 -7.03 -7.95 -1.76
CA GLY A 312 -8.23 -8.38 -2.47
C GLY A 312 -9.20 -7.24 -2.78
N GLY A 313 -8.71 -6.00 -2.90
CA GLY A 313 -9.50 -4.81 -3.19
C GLY A 313 -10.33 -4.28 -2.03
N LYS A 314 -10.14 -4.77 -0.80
CA LYS A 314 -10.94 -4.31 0.34
C LYS A 314 -10.52 -2.91 0.77
N SER A 315 -11.33 -1.91 0.45
CA SER A 315 -11.11 -0.52 0.86
C SER A 315 -12.18 -0.05 1.85
N ASN A 316 -11.78 0.68 2.90
CA ASN A 316 -12.73 1.29 3.84
C ASN A 316 -13.59 2.41 3.24
N TRP A 317 -13.25 2.84 2.03
CA TRP A 317 -13.88 3.95 1.34
C TRP A 317 -14.91 3.51 0.31
N VAL A 318 -14.98 2.21 -0.02
CA VAL A 318 -15.95 1.64 -0.96
C VAL A 318 -17.05 0.89 -0.22
N LYS A 319 -18.29 0.96 -0.72
CA LYS A 319 -19.46 0.40 -0.04
C LYS A 319 -19.33 -1.10 0.18
N ASP A 320 -18.79 -1.81 -0.79
CA ASP A 320 -18.70 -3.25 -0.91
C ASP A 320 -17.40 -3.86 -0.35
N LYS A 321 -16.72 -3.18 0.60
CA LYS A 321 -15.50 -3.66 1.28
C LYS A 321 -15.59 -5.12 1.75
N LEU A 322 -16.77 -5.54 2.23
CA LEU A 322 -16.99 -6.87 2.82
C LEU A 322 -17.36 -7.92 1.76
N GLU A 323 -17.58 -7.53 0.51
CA GLU A 323 -17.82 -8.49 -0.56
C GLU A 323 -16.56 -9.32 -0.83
N LYS A 324 -16.77 -10.56 -1.28
CA LYS A 324 -15.70 -11.49 -1.64
C LYS A 324 -14.80 -10.93 -2.76
N MET A 325 -15.39 -10.17 -3.67
CA MET A 325 -14.69 -9.51 -4.77
C MET A 325 -15.24 -8.10 -4.99
N PRO A 326 -14.73 -7.11 -4.24
CA PRO A 326 -15.15 -5.72 -4.37
C PRO A 326 -15.02 -5.19 -5.80
N GLU A 327 -15.84 -4.22 -6.18
CA GLU A 327 -15.87 -3.51 -7.46
C GLU A 327 -14.50 -2.95 -7.82
N ILE A 328 -13.81 -2.36 -6.85
CA ILE A 328 -12.44 -1.86 -7.05
C ILE A 328 -11.47 -2.97 -7.42
N TYR A 329 -11.60 -4.18 -6.87
CA TYR A 329 -10.76 -5.31 -7.25
C TYR A 329 -11.04 -5.75 -8.68
N ARG A 330 -12.32 -5.82 -9.06
CA ARG A 330 -12.76 -6.15 -10.43
C ARG A 330 -12.24 -5.15 -11.45
N ALA A 331 -12.12 -3.89 -11.06
CA ALA A 331 -11.66 -2.81 -11.91
C ALA A 331 -10.14 -2.76 -12.08
N MET A 332 -9.37 -3.35 -11.14
CA MET A 332 -7.92 -3.37 -11.20
C MET A 332 -7.40 -4.33 -12.28
N THR A 333 -6.31 -3.94 -12.95
CA THR A 333 -5.60 -4.85 -13.85
C THR A 333 -4.80 -5.88 -13.05
N GLY A 334 -4.46 -7.00 -13.69
CA GLY A 334 -3.62 -8.04 -13.06
C GLY A 334 -2.28 -7.49 -12.55
N SER A 335 -1.69 -6.52 -13.24
CA SER A 335 -0.42 -5.92 -12.83
C SER A 335 -0.50 -5.07 -11.55
N MET A 336 -1.69 -4.59 -11.18
CA MET A 336 -1.95 -3.92 -9.90
C MET A 336 -2.25 -4.90 -8.76
N CYS A 337 -2.54 -6.17 -9.09
CA CYS A 337 -2.86 -7.21 -8.13
C CYS A 337 -1.59 -7.96 -7.70
N GLY A 338 -0.74 -7.28 -6.91
CA GLY A 338 0.50 -7.86 -6.41
C GLY A 338 0.53 -8.05 -4.90
N SER A 339 1.55 -8.77 -4.42
CA SER A 339 1.95 -8.72 -3.02
C SER A 339 2.26 -7.26 -2.64
N TRP A 340 1.86 -6.86 -1.43
CA TRP A 340 2.14 -5.51 -0.96
C TRP A 340 3.65 -5.32 -0.75
N ASN A 341 4.15 -4.16 -1.14
CA ASN A 341 5.52 -3.75 -0.91
C ASN A 341 5.54 -2.59 0.10
N SER A 342 5.99 -2.88 1.32
CA SER A 342 6.00 -1.91 2.42
C SER A 342 7.12 -0.87 2.34
N SER A 343 8.08 -1.01 1.43
CA SER A 343 9.16 -0.03 1.23
C SER A 343 8.84 0.99 0.12
N MET A 344 7.76 0.78 -0.63
CA MET A 344 7.34 1.65 -1.71
C MET A 344 5.92 2.16 -1.49
N GLY A 345 5.67 3.38 -1.96
CA GLY A 345 4.39 4.03 -1.90
C GLY A 345 3.56 3.81 -3.18
N GLU A 346 2.25 3.90 -3.03
CA GLU A 346 1.31 4.20 -4.11
C GLU A 346 0.36 5.32 -3.66
N ILE A 347 -0.03 6.18 -4.59
CA ILE A 347 -1.10 7.16 -4.37
C ILE A 347 -2.39 6.61 -4.95
N ARG A 348 -3.47 6.78 -4.19
CA ARG A 348 -4.80 6.30 -4.52
C ARG A 348 -5.75 7.46 -4.59
N MET A 349 -6.55 7.51 -5.65
CA MET A 349 -7.68 8.41 -5.79
C MET A 349 -8.95 7.56 -5.83
N ILE A 350 -9.90 7.84 -4.94
CA ILE A 350 -11.15 7.09 -4.83
C ILE A 350 -12.30 8.09 -4.84
N ASP A 351 -13.14 8.04 -5.88
CA ASP A 351 -14.36 8.82 -5.90
C ASP A 351 -15.38 8.19 -4.96
N MET A 352 -15.89 9.01 -4.05
CA MET A 352 -16.91 8.65 -3.08
C MET A 352 -18.21 9.34 -3.43
N PRO A 353 -19.38 8.67 -3.33
CA PRO A 353 -20.69 9.29 -3.56
C PRO A 353 -21.10 10.22 -2.39
N ILE A 354 -20.21 11.13 -2.03
CA ILE A 354 -20.24 12.12 -0.96
C ILE A 354 -19.93 13.45 -1.62
N LYS A 355 -20.75 14.47 -1.41
CA LYS A 355 -20.68 15.72 -2.18
C LYS A 355 -20.06 16.88 -1.42
N THR A 356 -20.11 16.80 -0.09
CA THR A 356 -19.79 17.92 0.81
C THR A 356 -19.06 17.43 2.05
N LYS A 357 -18.36 18.35 2.70
CA LYS A 357 -17.74 18.17 4.02
C LYS A 357 -18.70 17.58 5.05
N ASP A 358 -19.94 18.03 5.08
CA ASP A 358 -20.93 17.59 6.07
C ASP A 358 -21.40 16.16 5.80
N GLU A 359 -21.52 15.78 4.52
CA GLU A 359 -21.75 14.38 4.13
C GLU A 359 -20.55 13.50 4.50
N LEU A 360 -19.32 13.99 4.27
CA LEU A 360 -18.10 13.29 4.66
C LEU A 360 -18.03 13.07 6.18
N GLN A 361 -18.33 14.08 6.99
CA GLN A 361 -18.34 13.94 8.43
C GLN A 361 -19.41 12.95 8.90
N ARG A 362 -20.61 12.98 8.29
CA ARG A 362 -21.66 11.99 8.57
C ARG A 362 -21.22 10.57 8.19
N TYR A 363 -20.56 10.40 7.04
CA TYR A 363 -20.00 9.12 6.62
C TYR A 363 -18.98 8.60 7.62
N LEU A 364 -18.01 9.43 8.03
CA LEU A 364 -17.01 9.08 9.03
C LEU A 364 -17.66 8.66 10.36
N ASN A 365 -18.63 9.45 10.85
CA ASN A 365 -19.33 9.16 12.10
C ASN A 365 -20.13 7.84 12.01
N ARG A 366 -20.85 7.61 10.90
CA ARG A 366 -21.66 6.41 10.69
C ARG A 366 -20.84 5.12 10.77
N TYR A 367 -19.64 5.12 10.21
CA TYR A 367 -18.74 3.95 10.18
C TYR A 367 -17.71 3.94 11.32
N SER A 368 -17.93 4.75 12.37
CA SER A 368 -17.08 4.82 13.57
C SER A 368 -17.71 4.13 14.78
N GLU A 369 -16.92 3.91 15.84
CA GLU A 369 -17.38 3.29 17.10
C GLU A 369 -18.59 3.99 17.75
N GLY A 370 -18.79 5.29 17.49
CA GLY A 370 -19.98 6.03 17.95
C GLY A 370 -21.14 6.07 16.95
N GLY A 371 -21.04 5.33 15.85
CA GLY A 371 -22.02 5.28 14.77
C GLY A 371 -23.17 4.30 15.01
N GLU A 372 -23.98 4.10 13.96
CA GLU A 372 -25.19 3.27 14.00
C GLU A 372 -24.95 1.80 13.61
N LEU A 373 -23.73 1.44 13.23
CA LEU A 373 -23.40 0.14 12.64
C LEU A 373 -22.86 -0.85 13.67
N ALA A 374 -22.99 -2.15 13.35
CA ALA A 374 -22.41 -3.22 14.15
C ALA A 374 -20.87 -3.17 14.13
N ALA A 375 -20.22 -3.74 15.15
CA ALA A 375 -18.76 -3.77 15.27
C ALA A 375 -18.06 -4.35 14.02
N SER A 376 -18.64 -5.38 13.41
CA SER A 376 -18.15 -6.01 12.17
C SER A 376 -18.20 -5.10 10.94
N ASP A 377 -19.05 -4.08 10.95
CA ASP A 377 -19.24 -3.13 9.86
C ASP A 377 -18.47 -1.82 10.06
N LEU A 378 -17.81 -1.65 11.22
CA LEU A 378 -16.99 -0.49 11.50
C LEU A 378 -15.81 -0.42 10.54
N ARG A 379 -15.47 0.81 10.14
CA ARG A 379 -14.36 1.08 9.22
C ARG A 379 -13.33 2.01 9.81
N PHE A 380 -13.78 2.89 10.71
CA PHE A 380 -12.96 3.92 11.30
C PHE A 380 -13.02 3.84 12.81
N LYS A 381 -11.92 4.22 13.43
CA LYS A 381 -11.83 4.46 14.86
C LYS A 381 -11.35 5.88 15.09
N ALA A 382 -12.12 6.63 15.88
CA ALA A 382 -11.91 8.05 16.15
C ALA A 382 -11.55 8.88 14.90
N PRO A 383 -12.38 8.89 13.83
CA PRO A 383 -12.11 9.72 12.67
C PRO A 383 -12.23 11.21 13.01
N VAL A 384 -11.28 12.02 12.54
CA VAL A 384 -11.20 13.46 12.79
C VAL A 384 -10.95 14.19 11.47
N LEU A 385 -11.79 15.16 11.16
CA LEU A 385 -11.53 16.16 10.12
C LEU A 385 -10.81 17.34 10.76
N TYR A 386 -9.48 17.35 10.69
CA TYR A 386 -8.64 18.27 11.47
C TYR A 386 -8.23 19.54 10.70
N ALA A 387 -8.40 19.57 9.37
CA ALA A 387 -8.22 20.80 8.59
C ALA A 387 -9.17 20.84 7.39
N SER A 388 -9.60 22.05 7.03
CA SER A 388 -10.34 22.31 5.78
C SER A 388 -10.05 23.71 5.29
N ALA A 389 -9.80 23.85 3.98
CA ALA A 389 -9.56 25.14 3.36
C ALA A 389 -9.92 25.11 1.86
N GLU A 390 -10.04 26.28 1.26
CA GLU A 390 -10.21 26.43 -0.19
C GLU A 390 -8.93 26.06 -0.93
N VAL A 391 -9.07 25.44 -2.10
CA VAL A 391 -7.95 25.15 -3.00
C VAL A 391 -7.51 26.45 -3.68
N ARG A 392 -6.25 26.83 -3.49
CA ARG A 392 -5.67 28.09 -4.00
C ARG A 392 -4.83 27.94 -5.26
N LEU A 393 -4.65 26.71 -5.75
CA LEU A 393 -3.95 26.47 -7.02
C LEU A 393 -4.72 27.08 -8.19
N ARG A 394 -4.00 27.63 -9.18
CA ARG A 394 -4.60 28.11 -10.43
C ARG A 394 -5.07 26.97 -11.32
N LEU A 395 -4.23 25.94 -11.46
CA LEU A 395 -4.53 24.73 -12.22
C LEU A 395 -4.97 23.65 -11.23
N ARG A 396 -6.27 23.35 -11.22
CA ARG A 396 -6.89 22.50 -10.20
C ARG A 396 -7.99 21.60 -10.74
N ALA A 397 -7.97 21.36 -12.05
CA ALA A 397 -8.82 20.36 -12.66
C ALA A 397 -8.30 18.94 -12.36
N PRO A 398 -9.14 17.90 -12.38
CA PRO A 398 -8.78 16.49 -12.14
C PRO A 398 -7.42 16.03 -12.66
N GLY A 399 -7.17 16.18 -13.96
CA GLY A 399 -5.90 15.82 -14.58
C GLY A 399 -4.70 16.65 -14.13
N HIS A 400 -4.89 17.93 -13.75
CA HIS A 400 -3.81 18.70 -13.12
C HIS A 400 -3.46 18.12 -11.74
N ILE A 401 -4.48 17.81 -10.93
CA ILE A 401 -4.27 17.17 -9.62
C ILE A 401 -3.55 15.82 -9.80
N ALA A 402 -4.00 14.99 -10.73
CA ALA A 402 -3.34 13.74 -11.07
C ALA A 402 -1.87 13.94 -11.48
N GLY A 403 -1.57 14.93 -12.33
CA GLY A 403 -0.20 15.25 -12.74
C GLY A 403 0.68 15.63 -11.55
N TYR A 404 0.17 16.44 -10.62
CA TYR A 404 0.88 16.77 -9.38
C TYR A 404 1.16 15.54 -8.52
N LEU A 405 0.18 14.64 -8.39
CA LEU A 405 0.33 13.41 -7.62
C LEU A 405 1.35 12.45 -8.26
N LEU A 406 1.36 12.34 -9.59
CA LEU A 406 2.39 11.59 -10.33
C LEU A 406 3.79 12.15 -10.08
N ASN A 407 3.95 13.48 -10.12
CA ASN A 407 5.22 14.10 -9.80
C ASN A 407 5.68 13.73 -8.38
N TYR A 408 4.77 13.82 -7.40
CA TYR A 408 5.08 13.48 -6.01
C TYR A 408 5.54 12.03 -5.86
N ILE A 409 4.79 11.06 -6.41
CA ILE A 409 5.12 9.64 -6.21
C ILE A 409 6.37 9.22 -6.99
N ASN A 410 6.69 9.90 -8.09
CA ASN A 410 7.94 9.69 -8.82
C ASN A 410 9.14 10.26 -8.06
N ALA A 411 8.99 11.42 -7.42
CA ALA A 411 10.04 12.05 -6.61
C ALA A 411 10.23 11.39 -5.23
N VAL A 412 9.16 10.84 -4.66
CA VAL A 412 9.13 10.22 -3.32
C VAL A 412 8.50 8.83 -3.41
N PRO A 413 9.13 7.86 -4.09
CA PRO A 413 8.56 6.53 -4.31
C PRO A 413 8.62 5.66 -3.06
N GLU A 414 9.47 5.99 -2.07
CA GLU A 414 9.63 5.16 -0.87
C GLU A 414 8.53 5.42 0.16
N TYR A 415 8.10 4.35 0.81
CA TYR A 415 7.27 4.42 2.00
C TYR A 415 8.13 4.17 3.24
N GLU A 416 8.17 5.14 4.15
CA GLU A 416 8.89 5.06 5.41
C GLU A 416 7.99 5.52 6.54
N THR A 417 7.74 4.64 7.51
CA THR A 417 6.73 4.83 8.57
C THR A 417 6.89 6.13 9.35
N LEU A 418 8.10 6.66 9.52
CA LEU A 418 8.34 7.89 10.29
C LEU A 418 8.43 9.16 9.44
N ARG A 419 8.83 9.05 8.17
CA ARG A 419 9.25 10.22 7.36
C ARG A 419 8.50 10.39 6.05
N LYS A 420 7.98 9.31 5.48
CA LYS A 420 7.34 9.23 4.17
C LYS A 420 6.14 8.29 4.26
N ASN A 421 5.09 8.74 4.95
CA ASN A 421 3.89 7.95 5.21
C ASN A 421 2.64 8.75 4.79
N CYS A 422 1.46 8.16 4.97
CA CYS A 422 0.19 8.81 4.67
C CYS A 422 -0.04 10.15 5.39
N GLN A 423 0.48 10.34 6.61
CA GLN A 423 0.34 11.59 7.37
C GLN A 423 1.22 12.72 6.83
N THR A 424 2.48 12.40 6.53
CA THR A 424 3.40 13.39 5.93
C THR A 424 2.91 13.77 4.54
N PHE A 425 2.50 12.78 3.73
CA PHE A 425 1.92 13.02 2.42
C PHE A 425 0.63 13.84 2.50
N GLY A 426 -0.31 13.48 3.38
CA GLY A 426 -1.57 14.20 3.54
C GLY A 426 -1.35 15.66 3.94
N THR A 427 -0.34 15.91 4.76
CA THR A 427 0.08 17.27 5.13
C THR A 427 0.71 18.02 3.95
N ASP A 428 1.62 17.37 3.22
CA ASP A 428 2.25 17.92 2.02
C ASP A 428 1.18 18.30 0.98
N LEU A 429 0.27 17.38 0.66
CA LEU A 429 -0.79 17.57 -0.32
C LEU A 429 -1.75 18.69 0.11
N PHE A 430 -2.22 18.67 1.36
CA PHE A 430 -3.11 19.72 1.86
C PHE A 430 -2.45 21.10 1.81
N THR A 431 -1.18 21.19 2.23
CA THR A 431 -0.39 22.44 2.21
C THR A 431 -0.20 22.93 0.78
N PHE A 432 0.15 22.03 -0.14
CA PHE A 432 0.32 22.34 -1.56
C PHE A 432 -0.96 22.89 -2.20
N LEU A 433 -2.10 22.23 -1.96
CA LEU A 433 -3.39 22.63 -2.53
C LEU A 433 -3.90 23.97 -1.98
N THR A 434 -3.69 24.24 -0.68
CA THR A 434 -4.37 25.33 0.04
C THR A 434 -3.46 26.50 0.39
N GLY A 435 -2.14 26.31 0.34
CA GLY A 435 -1.15 27.28 0.80
C GLY A 435 -1.05 27.42 2.33
N ARG A 436 -1.76 26.60 3.11
CA ARG A 436 -1.74 26.64 4.59
C ARG A 436 -0.54 25.91 5.16
N LYS A 437 0.43 26.67 5.69
CA LYS A 437 1.68 26.15 6.27
C LYS A 437 1.59 25.75 7.74
N ASP A 438 0.46 26.03 8.38
CA ASP A 438 0.24 25.78 9.80
C ASP A 438 -0.30 24.36 10.08
N VAL A 439 -0.68 23.63 9.02
CA VAL A 439 -1.07 22.22 9.12
C VAL A 439 0.17 21.34 9.28
N LYS A 440 0.11 20.40 10.22
CA LYS A 440 1.18 19.45 10.53
C LYS A 440 0.66 18.02 10.41
N PRO A 441 1.55 17.00 10.33
CA PRO A 441 1.14 15.61 10.50
C PRO A 441 0.35 15.43 11.79
N PHE A 442 -0.72 14.63 11.71
CA PHE A 442 -1.71 14.54 12.77
C PHE A 442 -1.10 14.03 14.09
N THR A 443 -0.27 12.98 14.05
CA THR A 443 0.37 12.47 15.26
C THR A 443 1.64 13.24 15.62
N SER A 444 1.73 13.64 16.89
CA SER A 444 2.88 14.38 17.44
C SER A 444 4.19 13.57 17.44
N ILE A 445 4.14 12.25 17.21
CA ILE A 445 5.31 11.38 17.08
C ILE A 445 5.98 11.57 15.70
N VAL A 446 5.21 11.83 14.64
CA VAL A 446 5.72 12.00 13.27
C VAL A 446 6.22 13.42 13.04
N GLN A 447 5.60 14.43 13.66
CA GLN A 447 5.96 15.86 13.50
C GLN A 447 7.46 16.20 13.63
N PRO A 448 8.26 15.61 14.54
CA PRO A 448 9.69 15.90 14.67
C PRO A 448 10.55 15.36 13.53
N PHE A 449 10.05 14.35 12.80
CA PHE A 449 10.73 13.73 11.65
C PHE A 449 10.21 14.25 10.31
N TYR A 450 9.13 15.04 10.35
CA TYR A 450 8.51 15.61 9.18
C TYR A 450 9.36 16.71 8.57
N SER A 451 9.59 16.58 7.27
CA SER A 451 10.11 17.64 6.42
C SER A 451 9.12 17.81 5.28
N SER A 452 8.66 19.04 5.07
CA SER A 452 7.72 19.38 3.99
C SER A 452 8.32 19.04 2.63
N ARG A 453 7.54 18.42 1.75
CA ARG A 453 7.90 18.05 0.37
C ARG A 453 6.90 18.57 -0.65
N THR A 454 6.39 19.77 -0.40
CA THR A 454 5.39 20.42 -1.28
C THR A 454 5.96 20.75 -2.66
N ASP A 455 7.27 20.87 -2.79
CA ASP A 455 8.00 21.03 -4.05
C ASP A 455 7.99 19.77 -4.92
N ALA A 456 7.86 18.58 -4.32
CA ALA A 456 7.77 17.31 -5.05
C ALA A 456 6.52 17.20 -5.95
N PHE A 457 5.49 18.02 -5.74
CA PHE A 457 4.32 18.09 -6.63
C PHE A 457 4.61 18.84 -7.95
N LEU A 458 5.67 19.65 -8.01
CA LEU A 458 5.94 20.53 -9.14
C LEU A 458 6.92 19.94 -10.16
N TYR A 459 7.84 19.07 -9.71
CA TYR A 459 8.95 18.57 -10.51
C TYR A 459 9.07 17.05 -10.33
N ALA A 460 9.22 16.32 -11.43
CA ALA A 460 9.47 14.88 -11.47
C ALA A 460 10.81 14.58 -12.14
#